data_AF-A0A7J4IHJ3-F1
#
_entry.id   AF-A0A7J4IHJ3-F1
#
_cell.length_a   1.000
_cell.length_b   1.000
_cell.length_c   1.000
_cell.angle_alpha   90.00
_cell.angle_beta   90.00
_cell.angle_gamma   90.00
#
_symmetry.space_group_name_H-M   'P 1'
#
loop_
_entity.id
_entity.type
_entity.pdbx_description
1 polymer ?
#
loop_
_entity_poly.entity_id
_entity_poly.type
_entity_poly.pdbx_seq_one_letter_code
_entity_poly.pdbx_strand_id
1 'polypeptide(L)'
;MHHTSSAPGGRGLLLAAGILLLCLLASGGQALMIPMDDAALATGADEIVRGQVTGVRAGWNVDHTNIVTTTTVHVQARVKGQGQDTFELAALGGSTDGVTQWTEDQPVFAAGDDAYFFVETHPGRSSTVYGGQQGVVPVANGRAMKGSAPKGGGIPVAEFDRYLGSLAKGDAAPLPPAAEPSTRAIAPVPVISSVVPNESSAGTGARVVITGSGFGTKASRESDADVAFLYRYVWTGATSIWASGYPDYADNQDDIVSWSDTRIEVNVPIGITRDGYQGGASSGYVYVFTDGGTKSAVQPFAVTFSYGRERWASPASFSVNPGTVGPDAIPAIANAAGTWNGAIPAASFSLVDSGTSTDTAFGRDGRSLVSFGPASDFPDPGILAWTSTWNDASGNITEADTEFNTGWTWTTGTASGSTTNVEAIALHELGHWLSLRDLYGWAPGLPSDVGKVMFGYNGAQFGNENLKTLHAADIAGIRWIYPDAPPLSVTSIAPRGGPRGRTVAVTGLAGDGFETGATVALRRPGAPDISATGVTVVSPTAITCQLPLPADAPAGPWDVVVTNPGGERATLSGGFTVFVPETYVFVG
;
A
#
# COMPACT_ATOMS: atom_id res chain seq x y z
N MET A 1 -21.51 49.60 -82.60
CA MET A 1 -22.33 48.41 -82.31
C MET A 1 -23.07 48.68 -81.01
N HIS A 2 -24.40 48.55 -81.03
CA HIS A 2 -25.41 48.91 -80.02
C HIS A 2 -25.08 48.45 -78.57
N HIS A 3 -25.20 49.26 -77.49
CA HIS A 3 -26.39 49.83 -76.79
C HIS A 3 -27.35 48.73 -76.24
N THR A 4 -27.72 48.65 -74.95
CA THR A 4 -28.29 49.67 -74.04
C THR A 4 -28.33 49.26 -72.52
N SER A 5 -28.30 50.29 -71.62
CA SER A 5 -29.12 50.47 -70.37
C SER A 5 -28.89 49.55 -69.14
N SER A 6 -28.99 49.93 -67.85
CA SER A 6 -29.06 51.14 -67.01
C SER A 6 -29.05 50.67 -65.52
N ALA A 7 -28.66 51.53 -64.57
CA ALA A 7 -28.59 51.33 -63.09
C ALA A 7 -30.00 51.16 -62.41
N PRO A 8 -30.22 51.11 -61.05
CA PRO A 8 -29.33 51.30 -59.87
C PRO A 8 -29.59 50.44 -58.58
N GLY A 9 -28.70 50.56 -57.58
CA GLY A 9 -29.06 50.73 -56.15
C GLY A 9 -29.24 49.51 -55.21
N GLY A 10 -28.69 49.61 -53.99
CA GLY A 10 -29.33 49.07 -52.79
C GLY A 10 -28.53 48.12 -51.89
N ARG A 11 -27.89 48.69 -50.85
CA ARG A 11 -27.80 48.21 -49.45
C ARG A 11 -27.44 46.74 -49.15
N GLY A 12 -26.33 46.58 -48.43
CA GLY A 12 -26.37 45.93 -47.12
C GLY A 12 -25.70 44.56 -46.99
N LEU A 13 -25.01 44.42 -45.85
CA LEU A 13 -24.46 43.21 -45.23
C LEU A 13 -23.16 42.61 -45.83
N LEU A 14 -22.05 43.07 -45.26
CA LEU A 14 -20.86 42.24 -45.03
C LEU A 14 -21.28 41.03 -44.18
N LEU A 15 -21.39 39.84 -44.78
CA LEU A 15 -21.34 38.58 -44.06
C LEU A 15 -19.86 38.24 -43.82
N ALA A 16 -19.39 38.48 -42.59
CA ALA A 16 -18.25 37.76 -42.06
C ALA A 16 -18.73 36.35 -41.71
N ALA A 17 -18.34 35.37 -42.52
CA ALA A 17 -18.52 33.96 -42.18
C ALA A 17 -17.51 33.61 -41.07
N GLY A 18 -17.97 33.70 -39.82
CA GLY A 18 -17.27 33.14 -38.67
C GLY A 18 -17.24 31.62 -38.79
N ILE A 19 -16.04 31.07 -38.99
CA ILE A 19 -15.79 29.64 -38.81
C ILE A 19 -15.81 29.39 -37.31
N LEU A 20 -16.88 28.74 -36.85
CA LEU A 20 -17.06 28.27 -35.50
C LEU A 20 -16.03 27.15 -35.25
N LEU A 21 -14.92 27.49 -34.60
CA LEU A 21 -13.94 26.52 -34.08
C LEU A 21 -14.60 25.87 -32.86
N LEU A 22 -15.28 24.74 -33.08
CA LEU A 22 -15.80 23.89 -32.02
C LEU A 22 -14.62 23.14 -31.38
N CYS A 23 -13.89 23.81 -30.49
CA CYS A 23 -12.95 23.16 -29.59
C CYS A 23 -13.75 22.35 -28.57
N LEU A 24 -14.10 21.12 -28.93
CA LEU A 24 -14.36 20.05 -27.96
C LEU A 24 -13.03 19.76 -27.25
N LEU A 25 -12.76 20.52 -26.19
CA LEU A 25 -11.82 20.11 -25.15
C LEU A 25 -12.47 18.94 -24.41
N ALA A 26 -12.36 17.75 -24.99
CA ALA A 26 -12.42 16.52 -24.22
C ALA A 26 -11.08 16.39 -23.49
N SER A 27 -10.91 17.18 -22.42
CA SER A 27 -9.90 16.90 -21.41
C SER A 27 -10.43 15.77 -20.54
N GLY A 28 -10.30 14.54 -21.06
CA GLY A 28 -10.71 13.32 -20.39
C GLY A 28 -9.50 12.49 -20.00
N GLY A 29 -9.43 12.17 -18.71
CA GLY A 29 -8.67 11.06 -18.15
C GLY A 29 -7.48 11.49 -17.30
N GLN A 30 -7.56 11.36 -15.97
CA GLN A 30 -6.36 11.36 -15.10
C GLN A 30 -6.56 10.68 -13.72
N ALA A 31 -6.25 9.40 -13.43
CA ALA A 31 -5.42 8.93 -12.27
C ALA A 31 -5.05 7.42 -12.14
N LEU A 32 -5.18 6.51 -13.06
CA LEU A 32 -6.47 6.41 -13.62
C LEU A 32 -7.62 6.86 -12.68
N MET A 33 -7.58 6.60 -11.34
CA MET A 33 -8.56 7.03 -10.33
C MET A 33 -8.90 8.52 -10.38
N ILE A 34 -9.68 8.93 -11.39
CA ILE A 34 -9.69 10.33 -11.82
C ILE A 34 -10.02 11.19 -10.61
N PRO A 35 -9.19 12.18 -10.18
CA PRO A 35 -9.60 13.06 -9.12
C PRO A 35 -10.96 13.59 -9.49
N MET A 36 -11.97 13.10 -8.79
CA MET A 36 -13.31 13.58 -8.96
C MET A 36 -13.37 14.79 -8.04
N ASP A 37 -13.44 15.96 -8.65
CA ASP A 37 -13.81 17.11 -7.86
C ASP A 37 -15.24 16.94 -7.33
N ASP A 38 -15.58 17.71 -6.32
CA ASP A 38 -16.88 17.62 -5.67
C ASP A 38 -18.03 17.90 -6.65
N ALA A 39 -17.77 18.64 -7.73
CA ALA A 39 -18.74 18.91 -8.78
C ALA A 39 -19.03 17.64 -9.61
N ALA A 40 -18.00 16.88 -9.99
CA ALA A 40 -18.13 15.60 -10.69
C ALA A 40 -18.86 14.57 -9.82
N LEU A 41 -18.49 14.45 -8.54
CA LEU A 41 -19.18 13.58 -7.58
C LEU A 41 -20.65 13.97 -7.41
N ALA A 42 -20.92 15.26 -7.18
CA ALA A 42 -22.27 15.76 -6.95
C ALA A 42 -23.16 15.62 -8.20
N THR A 43 -22.57 15.72 -9.38
CA THR A 43 -23.29 15.53 -10.65
C THR A 43 -23.63 14.06 -10.86
N GLY A 44 -22.67 13.15 -10.65
CA GLY A 44 -22.81 11.73 -10.97
C GLY A 44 -23.62 10.91 -9.96
N ALA A 45 -23.57 11.24 -8.67
CA ALA A 45 -24.29 10.46 -7.64
C ALA A 45 -25.83 10.59 -7.77
N ASP A 46 -26.57 9.51 -7.53
CA ASP A 46 -28.05 9.53 -7.53
C ASP A 46 -28.59 10.31 -6.30
N GLU A 47 -27.99 10.05 -5.14
CA GLU A 47 -28.30 10.71 -3.89
C GLU A 47 -27.05 11.29 -3.23
N ILE A 48 -27.23 12.38 -2.47
CA ILE A 48 -26.19 12.89 -1.58
C ILE A 48 -26.83 13.03 -0.20
N VAL A 49 -26.34 12.23 0.75
CA VAL A 49 -26.92 12.14 2.10
C VAL A 49 -25.87 12.40 3.14
N ARG A 50 -26.26 13.08 4.22
CA ARG A 50 -25.53 13.04 5.50
C ARG A 50 -26.20 12.03 6.39
N GLY A 51 -25.46 11.06 6.89
CA GLY A 51 -26.02 9.97 7.69
C GLY A 51 -25.05 9.41 8.71
N GLN A 52 -25.61 8.75 9.71
CA GLN A 52 -24.84 8.00 10.70
C GLN A 52 -24.83 6.53 10.34
N VAL A 53 -23.67 5.91 10.35
CA VAL A 53 -23.49 4.45 10.29
C VAL A 53 -23.99 3.86 11.60
N THR A 54 -25.01 3.01 11.51
CA THR A 54 -25.65 2.37 12.67
C THR A 54 -25.25 0.91 12.84
N GLY A 55 -24.70 0.31 11.79
CA GLY A 55 -24.23 -1.06 11.81
C GLY A 55 -23.29 -1.34 10.65
N VAL A 56 -22.29 -2.19 10.90
CA VAL A 56 -21.35 -2.68 9.90
C VAL A 56 -21.27 -4.19 10.08
N ARG A 57 -21.44 -4.93 8.99
CA ARG A 57 -21.30 -6.38 8.98
C ARG A 57 -20.53 -6.81 7.74
N ALA A 58 -19.48 -7.58 7.93
CA ALA A 58 -18.80 -8.28 6.85
C ALA A 58 -19.38 -9.69 6.74
N GLY A 59 -19.51 -10.18 5.52
CA GLY A 59 -19.93 -11.55 5.25
C GLY A 59 -19.61 -11.94 3.82
N TRP A 60 -19.53 -13.24 3.58
CA TRP A 60 -19.37 -13.77 2.24
C TRP A 60 -20.55 -13.40 1.35
N ASN A 61 -20.27 -13.03 0.11
CA ASN A 61 -21.28 -13.05 -0.95
C ASN A 61 -21.82 -14.48 -1.14
N VAL A 62 -22.93 -14.60 -1.89
CA VAL A 62 -23.62 -15.89 -2.08
C VAL A 62 -22.66 -16.99 -2.56
N ASP A 63 -21.73 -16.63 -3.44
CA ASP A 63 -20.79 -17.56 -4.06
C ASP A 63 -19.54 -17.85 -3.20
N HIS A 64 -19.39 -17.21 -2.04
CA HIS A 64 -18.22 -17.31 -1.15
C HIS A 64 -16.88 -16.97 -1.82
N THR A 65 -16.91 -16.03 -2.76
CA THR A 65 -15.72 -15.52 -3.47
C THR A 65 -15.26 -14.18 -2.94
N ASN A 66 -16.19 -13.33 -2.48
CA ASN A 66 -15.85 -12.01 -1.96
C ASN A 66 -16.49 -11.80 -0.59
N ILE A 67 -15.75 -11.17 0.31
CA ILE A 67 -16.27 -10.59 1.53
C ILE A 67 -16.85 -9.23 1.17
N VAL A 68 -18.14 -9.06 1.43
CA VAL A 68 -18.85 -7.79 1.25
C VAL A 68 -19.13 -7.21 2.62
N THR A 69 -18.63 -6.02 2.86
CA THR A 69 -19.00 -5.24 4.04
C THR A 69 -20.26 -4.45 3.73
N THR A 70 -21.34 -4.79 4.43
CA THR A 70 -22.60 -4.04 4.39
C THR A 70 -22.65 -3.04 5.54
N THR A 71 -22.81 -1.77 5.20
CA THR A 71 -22.88 -0.63 6.12
C THR A 71 -24.29 -0.08 6.12
N THR A 72 -24.97 -0.14 7.27
CA THR A 72 -26.31 0.42 7.45
C THR A 72 -26.22 1.89 7.84
N VAL A 73 -26.76 2.77 7.01
CA VAL A 73 -26.73 4.22 7.22
C VAL A 73 -28.13 4.73 7.55
N HIS A 74 -28.26 5.40 8.70
CA HIS A 74 -29.45 6.18 9.04
C HIS A 74 -29.27 7.62 8.58
N VAL A 75 -30.15 8.07 7.68
CA VAL A 75 -30.09 9.39 7.05
C VAL A 75 -30.49 10.46 8.05
N GLN A 76 -29.62 11.45 8.24
CA GLN A 76 -29.88 12.62 9.06
C GLN A 76 -30.32 13.83 8.21
N ALA A 77 -29.79 13.95 6.99
CA ALA A 77 -30.16 14.98 6.03
C ALA A 77 -29.89 14.51 4.60
N ARG A 78 -30.62 15.08 3.64
CA ARG A 78 -30.52 14.73 2.22
C ARG A 78 -30.34 16.00 1.40
N VAL A 79 -29.23 16.09 0.69
CA VAL A 79 -28.85 17.24 -0.14
C VAL A 79 -29.32 17.05 -1.59
N LYS A 80 -29.24 15.81 -2.11
CA LYS A 80 -29.69 15.43 -3.46
C LYS A 80 -30.45 14.10 -3.41
N GLY A 81 -31.38 13.91 -4.33
CA GLY A 81 -32.12 12.65 -4.54
C GLY A 81 -33.32 12.46 -3.62
N GLN A 82 -33.95 11.28 -3.68
CA GLN A 82 -35.09 10.86 -2.88
C GLN A 82 -34.88 9.39 -2.51
N GLY A 83 -35.11 9.01 -1.25
CA GLY A 83 -34.84 7.65 -0.79
C GLY A 83 -35.34 7.39 0.62
N GLN A 84 -35.05 6.21 1.14
CA GLN A 84 -35.45 5.80 2.50
C GLN A 84 -34.64 6.54 3.58
N ASP A 85 -35.19 6.63 4.80
CA ASP A 85 -34.49 7.19 5.96
C ASP A 85 -33.38 6.26 6.48
N THR A 86 -33.35 5.02 6.01
CA THR A 86 -32.29 4.05 6.27
C THR A 86 -32.02 3.25 5.00
N PHE A 87 -30.75 3.08 4.66
CA PHE A 87 -30.31 2.29 3.51
C PHE A 87 -29.01 1.54 3.82
N GLU A 88 -28.67 0.57 2.98
CA GLU A 88 -27.43 -0.19 3.08
C GLU A 88 -26.48 0.17 1.94
N LEU A 89 -25.22 0.42 2.30
CA LEU A 89 -24.08 0.54 1.39
C LEU A 89 -23.31 -0.78 1.38
N ALA A 90 -22.93 -1.26 0.20
CA ALA A 90 -22.02 -2.38 0.03
C ALA A 90 -20.65 -1.89 -0.46
N ALA A 91 -19.59 -2.42 0.15
CA ALA A 91 -18.21 -2.28 -0.30
C ALA A 91 -17.52 -3.64 -0.26
N LEU A 92 -16.60 -3.90 -1.18
CA LEU A 92 -15.76 -5.10 -1.14
C LEU A 92 -14.72 -4.99 -0.03
N GLY A 93 -14.36 -6.12 0.56
CA GLY A 93 -13.40 -6.20 1.64
C GLY A 93 -14.06 -6.36 3.02
N GLY A 94 -13.22 -6.58 4.02
CA GLY A 94 -13.62 -6.83 5.41
C GLY A 94 -13.06 -8.15 5.93
N SER A 95 -13.47 -8.53 7.14
CA SER A 95 -13.00 -9.75 7.80
C SER A 95 -14.16 -10.62 8.28
N THR A 96 -14.17 -11.89 7.89
CA THR A 96 -15.12 -12.90 8.39
C THR A 96 -14.47 -14.29 8.37
N ASP A 97 -14.86 -15.16 9.30
CA ASP A 97 -14.41 -16.57 9.35
C ASP A 97 -12.88 -16.77 9.37
N GLY A 98 -12.15 -15.82 9.96
CA GLY A 98 -10.68 -15.86 10.04
C GLY A 98 -9.96 -15.56 8.71
N VAL A 99 -10.68 -15.05 7.72
CA VAL A 99 -10.15 -14.52 6.46
C VAL A 99 -10.40 -13.02 6.42
N THR A 100 -9.39 -12.28 5.98
CA THR A 100 -9.53 -10.86 5.66
C THR A 100 -9.37 -10.70 4.15
N GLN A 101 -10.29 -9.96 3.55
CA GLN A 101 -10.15 -9.44 2.19
C GLN A 101 -9.81 -7.96 2.30
N TRP A 102 -8.69 -7.59 1.71
CA TRP A 102 -8.40 -6.19 1.43
C TRP A 102 -8.69 -5.94 -0.05
N THR A 103 -9.46 -4.90 -0.33
CA THR A 103 -9.70 -4.40 -1.68
C THR A 103 -9.33 -2.92 -1.67
N GLU A 104 -8.44 -2.54 -2.57
CA GLU A 104 -7.96 -1.15 -2.60
C GLU A 104 -9.05 -0.15 -2.98
N ASP A 105 -8.85 1.09 -2.55
CA ASP A 105 -9.72 2.23 -2.80
C ASP A 105 -11.20 2.07 -2.39
N GLN A 106 -11.53 1.03 -1.60
CA GLN A 106 -12.84 0.83 -1.01
C GLN A 106 -13.00 1.60 0.31
N PRO A 107 -14.18 2.23 0.53
CA PRO A 107 -14.46 2.89 1.80
C PRO A 107 -14.67 1.89 2.94
N VAL A 108 -14.02 2.18 4.07
CA VAL A 108 -14.14 1.42 5.32
C VAL A 108 -14.90 2.26 6.35
N PHE A 109 -15.83 1.62 7.07
CA PHE A 109 -16.69 2.28 8.04
C PHE A 109 -16.75 1.52 9.35
N ALA A 110 -17.01 2.25 10.44
CA ALA A 110 -17.32 1.73 11.76
C ALA A 110 -18.72 2.20 12.22
N ALA A 111 -19.36 1.41 13.08
CA ALA A 111 -20.61 1.83 13.71
C ALA A 111 -20.39 3.09 14.56
N GLY A 112 -21.21 4.10 14.32
CA GLY A 112 -21.10 5.43 14.94
C GLY A 112 -20.54 6.51 14.03
N ASP A 113 -19.87 6.13 12.92
CA ASP A 113 -19.37 7.09 11.94
C ASP A 113 -20.49 7.97 11.41
N ASP A 114 -20.24 9.26 11.28
CA ASP A 114 -21.13 10.21 10.62
C ASP A 114 -20.41 10.69 9.36
N ALA A 115 -21.09 10.75 8.22
CA ALA A 115 -20.47 11.17 6.98
C ALA A 115 -21.51 11.70 5.98
N TYR A 116 -21.01 12.45 5.00
CA TYR A 116 -21.69 12.59 3.72
C TYR A 116 -21.32 11.41 2.82
N PHE A 117 -22.34 10.83 2.20
CA PHE A 117 -22.23 9.74 1.24
C PHE A 117 -22.79 10.22 -0.10
N PHE A 118 -21.98 10.11 -1.14
CA PHE A 118 -22.41 10.24 -2.53
C PHE A 118 -22.82 8.84 -2.98
N VAL A 119 -24.12 8.61 -3.12
CA VAL A 119 -24.69 7.28 -3.25
C VAL A 119 -25.07 7.01 -4.70
N GLU A 120 -24.65 5.87 -5.21
CA GLU A 120 -25.20 5.27 -6.43
C GLU A 120 -26.24 4.22 -6.01
N THR A 121 -27.45 4.37 -6.53
CA THR A 121 -28.58 3.52 -6.17
C THR A 121 -28.75 2.39 -7.17
N HIS A 122 -28.95 1.18 -6.65
CA HIS A 122 -29.11 0.00 -7.49
C HIS A 122 -30.48 -0.65 -7.26
N PRO A 123 -31.34 -0.78 -8.28
CA PRO A 123 -32.61 -1.47 -8.13
C PRO A 123 -32.43 -2.93 -7.69
N GLY A 124 -32.96 -3.30 -6.53
CA GLY A 124 -33.00 -4.69 -6.05
C GLY A 124 -31.71 -5.23 -5.40
N ARG A 125 -30.69 -4.39 -5.19
CA ARG A 125 -29.47 -4.71 -4.41
C ARG A 125 -29.06 -3.53 -3.54
N SER A 126 -28.08 -3.72 -2.65
CA SER A 126 -27.53 -2.64 -1.82
C SER A 126 -26.94 -1.54 -2.68
N SER A 127 -27.05 -0.29 -2.21
CA SER A 127 -26.42 0.86 -2.87
C SER A 127 -24.90 0.81 -2.72
N THR A 128 -24.17 1.56 -3.54
CA THR A 128 -22.72 1.73 -3.44
C THR A 128 -22.36 3.20 -3.23
N VAL A 129 -21.11 3.47 -2.86
CA VAL A 129 -20.60 4.85 -2.83
C VAL A 129 -20.12 5.20 -4.24
N TYR A 130 -20.75 6.21 -4.84
CA TYR A 130 -20.33 6.76 -6.13
C TYR A 130 -18.98 7.45 -5.98
N GLY A 131 -18.00 7.07 -6.82
CA GLY A 131 -16.64 7.58 -6.70
C GLY A 131 -15.79 6.84 -5.66
N GLY A 132 -16.23 5.65 -5.21
CA GLY A 132 -15.53 4.85 -4.20
C GLY A 132 -15.25 5.68 -2.95
N GLN A 133 -14.00 5.69 -2.47
CA GLN A 133 -13.60 6.55 -1.35
C GLN A 133 -13.84 8.05 -1.60
N GLN A 134 -13.67 8.55 -2.83
CA GLN A 134 -13.78 10.00 -3.11
C GLN A 134 -15.19 10.53 -2.79
N GLY A 135 -16.20 9.66 -2.88
CA GLY A 135 -17.59 9.90 -2.53
C GLY A 135 -17.93 9.83 -1.04
N VAL A 136 -16.94 9.77 -0.14
CA VAL A 136 -17.15 9.84 1.32
C VAL A 136 -16.54 11.11 1.88
N VAL A 137 -17.31 11.85 2.67
CA VAL A 137 -16.78 12.97 3.45
C VAL A 137 -17.19 12.80 4.91
N PRO A 138 -16.28 12.32 5.78
CA PRO A 138 -16.58 12.11 7.19
C PRO A 138 -17.05 13.39 7.89
N VAL A 139 -17.86 13.24 8.91
CA VAL A 139 -18.41 14.30 9.75
C VAL A 139 -18.02 14.00 11.19
N ALA A 140 -17.44 14.99 11.85
CA ALA A 140 -17.21 14.90 13.29
C ALA A 140 -17.47 16.27 13.93
N ASN A 141 -18.10 16.25 15.11
CA ASN A 141 -18.44 17.48 15.86
C ASN A 141 -19.24 18.50 15.03
N GLY A 142 -20.19 18.03 14.21
CA GLY A 142 -21.03 18.89 13.36
C GLY A 142 -20.28 19.56 12.20
N ARG A 143 -19.14 19.00 11.80
CA ARG A 143 -18.28 19.54 10.74
C ARG A 143 -17.89 18.47 9.74
N ALA A 144 -18.00 18.79 8.46
CA ALA A 144 -17.48 17.98 7.36
C ALA A 144 -15.95 18.05 7.33
N MET A 145 -15.33 16.88 7.23
CA MET A 145 -13.89 16.66 7.33
C MET A 145 -13.16 16.81 6.00
N LYS A 146 -13.54 17.82 5.21
CA LYS A 146 -12.94 18.16 3.91
C LYS A 146 -11.91 19.28 4.04
N GLY A 147 -10.88 19.26 3.20
CA GLY A 147 -9.85 20.31 3.12
C GLY A 147 -8.79 20.25 4.24
N SER A 148 -7.94 21.28 4.32
CA SER A 148 -6.71 21.32 5.12
C SER A 148 -6.91 21.72 6.60
N ALA A 149 -8.04 21.36 7.21
CA ALA A 149 -8.34 21.71 8.60
C ALA A 149 -7.44 20.95 9.60
N PRO A 150 -7.06 21.56 10.74
CA PRO A 150 -6.37 20.84 11.81
C PRO A 150 -7.27 19.80 12.50
N LYS A 151 -6.68 19.00 13.40
CA LYS A 151 -7.40 18.01 14.21
C LYS A 151 -8.53 18.68 15.00
N GLY A 152 -9.74 18.12 14.92
CA GLY A 152 -10.97 18.71 15.47
C GLY A 152 -11.57 19.90 14.70
N GLY A 153 -10.89 20.43 13.68
CA GLY A 153 -11.39 21.44 12.75
C GLY A 153 -12.15 20.84 11.56
N GLY A 154 -12.94 21.65 10.85
CA GLY A 154 -13.67 21.20 9.66
C GLY A 154 -14.69 22.23 9.17
N ILE A 155 -15.33 21.97 8.03
CA ILE A 155 -16.34 22.86 7.46
C ILE A 155 -17.66 22.65 8.21
N PRO A 156 -18.31 23.69 8.78
CA PRO A 156 -19.62 23.53 9.42
C PRO A 156 -20.62 22.82 8.50
N VAL A 157 -21.35 21.82 9.01
CA VAL A 157 -22.33 21.03 8.24
C VAL A 157 -23.29 21.92 7.45
N ALA A 158 -23.80 23.00 8.05
CA ALA A 158 -24.72 23.93 7.36
C ALA A 158 -24.08 24.73 6.20
N GLU A 159 -22.76 24.93 6.21
CA GLU A 159 -22.03 25.52 5.09
C GLU A 159 -21.75 24.48 4.01
N PHE A 160 -21.39 23.26 4.42
CA PHE A 160 -21.12 22.16 3.51
C PHE A 160 -22.39 21.69 2.78
N ASP A 161 -23.54 21.65 3.48
CA ASP A 161 -24.85 21.37 2.88
C ASP A 161 -25.19 22.36 1.75
N ARG A 162 -24.92 23.65 1.98
CA ARG A 162 -25.14 24.70 0.97
C ARG A 162 -24.21 24.54 -0.22
N TYR A 163 -22.95 24.25 0.05
CA TYR A 163 -21.93 23.99 -0.97
C TYR A 163 -22.34 22.82 -1.87
N LEU A 164 -22.61 21.64 -1.28
CA LEU A 164 -23.05 20.46 -2.03
C LEU A 164 -24.38 20.68 -2.75
N GLY A 165 -25.31 21.43 -2.15
CA GLY A 165 -26.58 21.77 -2.77
C GLY A 165 -26.45 22.68 -3.99
N SER A 166 -25.41 23.51 -4.07
CA SER A 166 -25.06 24.27 -5.27
C SER A 166 -24.46 23.38 -6.35
N LEU A 167 -23.48 22.54 -6.00
CA LEU A 167 -22.85 21.63 -6.95
C LEU A 167 -23.85 20.64 -7.57
N ALA A 168 -24.78 20.11 -6.76
CA ALA A 168 -25.83 19.20 -7.22
C ALA A 168 -26.80 19.84 -8.24
N LYS A 169 -26.84 21.17 -8.34
CA LYS A 169 -27.62 21.92 -9.34
C LYS A 169 -26.79 22.27 -10.59
N GLY A 170 -25.51 21.93 -10.61
CA GLY A 170 -24.57 22.31 -11.66
C GLY A 170 -23.97 23.72 -11.49
N ASP A 171 -24.16 24.36 -10.34
CA ASP A 171 -23.59 25.67 -10.07
C ASP A 171 -22.11 25.55 -9.66
N ALA A 172 -21.26 26.44 -10.15
CA ALA A 172 -19.90 26.56 -9.65
C ALA A 172 -19.91 27.19 -8.25
N ALA A 173 -19.41 26.46 -7.25
CA ALA A 173 -19.26 26.95 -5.89
C ALA A 173 -17.82 26.69 -5.40
N PRO A 174 -17.18 27.65 -4.70
CA PRO A 174 -15.93 27.38 -4.01
C PRO A 174 -16.18 26.58 -2.73
N LEU A 175 -15.28 25.67 -2.39
CA LEU A 175 -15.31 24.95 -1.12
C LEU A 175 -15.26 25.97 0.05
N PRO A 176 -16.20 25.90 1.02
CA PRO A 176 -16.16 26.80 2.17
C PRO A 176 -14.88 26.61 2.99
N PRO A 177 -14.34 27.68 3.61
CA PRO A 177 -13.17 27.55 4.45
C PRO A 177 -13.47 26.66 5.66
N ALA A 178 -12.55 25.77 6.01
CA ALA A 178 -12.68 24.99 7.23
C ALA A 178 -12.55 25.90 8.46
N ALA A 179 -13.43 25.69 9.44
CA ALA A 179 -13.38 26.39 10.71
C ALA A 179 -12.43 25.68 11.68
N GLU A 180 -11.59 26.45 12.36
CA GLU A 180 -10.77 26.00 13.49
C GLU A 180 -11.64 25.49 14.65
N PRO A 181 -11.15 24.58 15.52
CA PRO A 181 -11.82 24.26 16.79
C PRO A 181 -12.18 25.53 17.56
N SER A 182 -13.28 25.52 18.32
CA SER A 182 -13.73 26.70 19.07
C SER A 182 -12.62 27.23 20.01
N THR A 183 -12.54 28.56 20.11
CA THR A 183 -11.47 29.34 20.76
C THR A 183 -11.08 28.78 22.12
N ARG A 184 -9.92 28.11 22.18
CA ARG A 184 -9.20 27.80 23.42
C ARG A 184 -8.02 28.76 23.56
N ALA A 185 -7.57 28.96 24.80
CA ALA A 185 -6.56 29.95 25.17
C ALA A 185 -5.34 29.93 24.24
N ILE A 186 -4.73 31.11 24.01
CA ILE A 186 -3.53 31.29 23.16
C ILE A 186 -2.38 30.48 23.76
N ALA A 187 -2.25 29.21 23.35
CA ALA A 187 -1.11 28.38 23.65
C ALA A 187 0.06 28.77 22.73
N PRO A 188 1.32 28.66 23.18
CA PRO A 188 2.46 28.87 22.29
C PRO A 188 2.41 27.89 21.12
N VAL A 189 2.83 28.36 19.94
CA VAL A 189 2.91 27.54 18.73
C VAL A 189 4.09 26.58 18.89
N PRO A 190 3.89 25.24 18.79
CA PRO A 190 4.99 24.29 18.85
C PRO A 190 5.99 24.55 17.71
N VAL A 191 7.28 24.43 18.00
CA VAL A 191 8.36 24.61 17.02
C VAL A 191 9.12 23.30 16.89
N ILE A 192 9.18 22.75 15.68
CA ILE A 192 10.04 21.61 15.35
C ILE A 192 11.42 22.16 14.96
N SER A 193 12.47 21.73 15.66
CA SER A 193 13.86 22.05 15.33
C SER A 193 14.55 20.97 14.50
N SER A 194 14.14 19.70 14.62
CA SER A 194 14.64 18.63 13.75
C SER A 194 13.70 17.43 13.67
N VAL A 195 13.81 16.68 12.57
CA VAL A 195 13.17 15.38 12.33
C VAL A 195 14.26 14.42 11.85
N VAL A 196 14.51 13.33 12.60
CA VAL A 196 15.60 12.39 12.32
C VAL A 196 15.15 10.93 12.44
N PRO A 197 15.32 10.10 11.39
CA PRO A 197 15.62 10.53 10.02
C PRO A 197 14.48 11.39 9.46
N ASN A 198 14.77 12.21 8.44
CA ASN A 198 13.76 12.96 7.68
C ASN A 198 13.22 12.18 6.46
N GLU A 199 13.58 10.90 6.37
CA GLU A 199 13.12 9.93 5.39
C GLU A 199 12.93 8.55 6.06
N SER A 200 11.80 7.88 5.84
CA SER A 200 11.56 6.52 6.38
C SER A 200 10.40 5.79 5.71
N SER A 201 10.21 4.51 6.02
CA SER A 201 9.07 3.72 5.53
C SER A 201 7.89 3.75 6.49
N ALA A 202 6.67 3.75 5.94
CA ALA A 202 5.43 3.69 6.70
C ALA A 202 5.00 2.24 6.96
N GLY A 203 4.45 1.96 8.15
CA GLY A 203 3.85 0.67 8.47
C GLY A 203 4.84 -0.44 8.87
N THR A 204 6.15 -0.16 8.84
CA THR A 204 7.24 -1.10 9.14
C THR A 204 7.72 -1.07 10.60
N GLY A 205 7.16 -0.18 11.42
CA GLY A 205 7.70 0.15 12.75
C GLY A 205 8.95 1.04 12.69
N ALA A 206 9.25 1.66 11.54
CA ALA A 206 10.38 2.58 11.41
C ALA A 206 10.22 3.81 12.30
N ARG A 207 11.23 4.03 13.15
CA ARG A 207 11.25 5.08 14.18
C ARG A 207 11.76 6.40 13.63
N VAL A 208 11.00 7.47 13.91
CA VAL A 208 11.39 8.87 13.70
C VAL A 208 11.42 9.60 15.04
N VAL A 209 12.40 10.50 15.15
CA VAL A 209 12.63 11.35 16.30
C VAL A 209 12.37 12.80 15.91
N ILE A 210 11.41 13.43 16.56
CA ILE A 210 11.09 14.86 16.39
C ILE A 210 11.60 15.60 17.61
N THR A 211 12.45 16.60 17.43
CA THR A 211 12.91 17.49 18.50
C THR A 211 12.43 18.91 18.29
N GLY A 212 12.22 19.64 19.37
CA GLY A 212 11.68 20.99 19.30
C GLY A 212 11.35 21.57 20.67
N SER A 213 10.33 22.42 20.70
CA SER A 213 9.84 23.05 21.93
C SER A 213 8.35 23.35 21.83
N GLY A 214 7.67 23.41 22.98
CA GLY A 214 6.25 23.74 23.04
C GLY A 214 5.32 22.63 22.55
N PHE A 215 5.79 21.38 22.51
CA PHE A 215 4.96 20.22 22.17
C PHE A 215 3.96 19.87 23.28
N GLY A 216 4.20 20.35 24.51
CA GLY A 216 3.45 20.00 25.70
C GLY A 216 3.56 18.52 26.06
N THR A 217 2.51 18.01 26.67
CA THR A 217 2.34 16.57 26.94
C THR A 217 1.21 16.04 26.08
N LYS A 218 1.26 14.75 25.73
CA LYS A 218 0.09 14.02 25.25
C LYS A 218 -0.70 13.50 26.46
N ALA A 219 -1.85 14.10 26.75
CA ALA A 219 -2.61 13.81 27.97
C ALA A 219 -3.22 12.40 28.01
N SER A 220 -3.59 11.86 26.85
CA SER A 220 -4.02 10.46 26.67
C SER A 220 -3.80 10.04 25.22
N ARG A 221 -4.03 8.75 24.91
CA ARG A 221 -3.95 8.26 23.52
C ARG A 221 -4.94 9.02 22.60
N GLU A 222 -6.14 9.27 23.10
CA GLU A 222 -7.25 9.92 22.40
C GLU A 222 -7.20 11.45 22.47
N SER A 223 -6.22 12.03 23.17
CA SER A 223 -6.08 13.47 23.26
C SER A 223 -5.73 14.09 21.90
N ASP A 224 -5.97 15.40 21.76
CA ASP A 224 -5.75 16.12 20.51
C ASP A 224 -4.27 16.12 20.10
N ALA A 225 -3.34 16.11 21.06
CA ALA A 225 -1.90 16.06 20.80
C ALA A 225 -1.51 14.85 19.93
N ASP A 226 -0.84 15.12 18.82
CA ASP A 226 -0.54 14.10 17.81
C ASP A 226 0.59 14.52 16.85
N VAL A 227 1.13 13.53 16.15
CA VAL A 227 2.01 13.76 15.00
C VAL A 227 1.23 13.40 13.74
N ALA A 228 1.18 14.34 12.79
CA ALA A 228 0.57 14.11 11.50
C ALA A 228 1.63 14.05 10.40
N PHE A 229 1.50 13.04 9.56
CA PHE A 229 2.20 12.94 8.29
C PHE A 229 1.24 13.26 7.15
N LEU A 230 1.75 13.81 6.05
CA LEU A 230 0.96 13.89 4.82
C LEU A 230 0.54 12.47 4.42
N TYR A 231 -0.74 12.27 4.11
CA TYR A 231 -1.21 11.07 3.42
C TYR A 231 -1.48 11.41 1.95
N ARG A 232 -2.31 12.42 1.68
CA ARG A 232 -2.72 12.72 0.31
C ARG A 232 -2.76 14.21 0.05
N TYR A 233 -2.17 14.63 -1.07
CA TYR A 233 -2.25 16.00 -1.56
C TYR A 233 -3.16 16.05 -2.79
N VAL A 234 -4.04 17.04 -2.85
CA VAL A 234 -4.95 17.32 -3.97
C VAL A 234 -5.01 18.81 -4.24
N TRP A 235 -5.57 19.22 -5.37
CA TRP A 235 -5.69 20.64 -5.75
C TRP A 235 -6.44 21.51 -4.73
N THR A 236 -7.35 20.91 -3.95
CA THR A 236 -8.20 21.59 -2.98
C THR A 236 -7.68 21.50 -1.53
N GLY A 237 -6.56 20.80 -1.29
CA GLY A 237 -5.99 20.67 0.04
C GLY A 237 -5.17 19.40 0.26
N ALA A 238 -5.00 19.03 1.52
CA ALA A 238 -4.23 17.86 1.91
C ALA A 238 -4.87 17.15 3.09
N THR A 239 -4.85 15.82 3.06
CA THR A 239 -5.26 14.95 4.16
C THR A 239 -4.01 14.45 4.89
N SER A 240 -4.07 14.43 6.22
CA SER A 240 -3.02 13.85 7.07
C SER A 240 -3.42 12.47 7.55
N ILE A 241 -2.43 11.62 7.77
CA ILE A 241 -2.57 10.43 8.60
C ILE A 241 -1.97 10.73 9.97
N TRP A 242 -2.70 10.35 11.02
CA TRP A 242 -2.35 10.63 12.40
C TRP A 242 -1.61 9.45 13.01
N ALA A 243 -0.50 9.70 13.69
CA ALA A 243 0.28 8.64 14.32
C ALA A 243 -0.46 7.92 15.44
N SER A 244 -1.48 8.55 16.05
CA SER A 244 -2.35 7.86 17.00
C SER A 244 -3.35 6.89 16.34
N GLY A 245 -3.55 7.00 15.02
CA GLY A 245 -4.63 6.34 14.27
C GLY A 245 -5.93 7.14 14.20
N TYR A 246 -6.01 8.34 14.78
CA TYR A 246 -7.26 9.12 14.77
C TYR A 246 -7.95 9.19 13.38
N PRO A 247 -9.26 8.92 13.28
CA PRO A 247 -10.18 8.54 14.35
C PRO A 247 -10.20 7.04 14.70
N ASP A 248 -9.60 6.17 13.88
CA ASP A 248 -9.54 4.73 14.10
C ASP A 248 -8.20 4.28 14.71
N TYR A 249 -8.17 4.24 16.03
CA TYR A 249 -6.93 4.04 16.76
C TYR A 249 -6.38 2.61 16.66
N ALA A 250 -7.19 1.61 16.28
CA ALA A 250 -6.87 0.19 16.46
C ALA A 250 -5.55 -0.22 15.79
N ASP A 251 -5.27 0.31 14.60
CA ASP A 251 -4.09 -0.06 13.79
C ASP A 251 -2.77 0.59 14.25
N ASN A 252 -2.86 1.62 15.09
CA ASN A 252 -1.77 2.53 15.45
C ASN A 252 -1.53 2.63 16.97
N GLN A 253 -1.88 1.58 17.72
CA GLN A 253 -1.84 1.63 19.19
C GLN A 253 -0.49 2.06 19.77
N ASP A 254 0.61 1.70 19.11
CA ASP A 254 1.97 1.92 19.59
C ASP A 254 2.81 2.84 18.69
N ASP A 255 2.18 3.59 17.78
CA ASP A 255 2.93 4.42 16.84
C ASP A 255 3.40 5.74 17.47
N ILE A 256 2.74 6.26 18.50
CA ILE A 256 3.32 7.27 19.39
C ILE A 256 4.00 6.56 20.56
N VAL A 257 5.34 6.56 20.59
CA VAL A 257 6.11 5.76 21.56
C VAL A 257 6.59 6.56 22.75
N SER A 258 6.97 7.81 22.57
CA SER A 258 7.17 8.70 23.70
C SER A 258 6.89 10.15 23.32
N TRP A 259 6.43 10.93 24.29
CA TRP A 259 6.10 12.34 24.11
C TRP A 259 6.55 13.15 25.31
N SER A 260 7.24 14.25 25.04
CA SER A 260 7.59 15.30 25.98
C SER A 260 7.53 16.65 25.28
N ASP A 261 7.64 17.74 26.04
CA ASP A 261 7.55 19.10 25.48
C ASP A 261 8.60 19.41 24.40
N THR A 262 9.72 18.70 24.40
CA THR A 262 10.86 18.97 23.50
C THR A 262 11.25 17.79 22.61
N ARG A 263 10.61 16.63 22.79
CA ARG A 263 10.98 15.39 22.10
C ARG A 263 9.78 14.46 21.94
N ILE A 264 9.57 13.98 20.71
CA ILE A 264 8.60 12.95 20.37
C ILE A 264 9.31 11.82 19.63
N GLU A 265 9.06 10.59 20.03
CA GLU A 265 9.45 9.38 19.30
C GLU A 265 8.20 8.72 18.73
N VAL A 266 8.19 8.54 17.41
CA VAL A 266 7.01 8.15 16.66
C VAL A 266 7.39 7.16 15.56
N ASN A 267 6.57 6.14 15.33
CA ASN A 267 6.68 5.30 14.14
C ASN A 267 5.94 5.97 12.98
N VAL A 268 6.43 5.81 11.76
CA VAL A 268 5.70 6.33 10.59
C VAL A 268 4.44 5.48 10.34
N PRO A 269 3.24 6.06 10.43
CA PRO A 269 2.00 5.29 10.54
C PRO A 269 1.44 4.83 9.18
N ILE A 270 0.70 3.72 9.24
CA ILE A 270 -0.38 3.35 8.30
C ILE A 270 -1.68 3.24 9.09
N GLY A 271 -2.84 3.31 8.44
CA GLY A 271 -4.13 3.25 9.14
C GLY A 271 -5.22 3.94 8.35
N ILE A 272 -6.32 4.26 9.02
CA ILE A 272 -7.46 4.94 8.41
C ILE A 272 -7.32 6.45 8.58
N THR A 273 -7.31 7.17 7.47
CA THR A 273 -7.18 8.62 7.43
C THR A 273 -8.49 9.30 7.86
N ARG A 274 -8.44 10.61 8.14
CA ARG A 274 -9.63 11.36 8.56
C ARG A 274 -10.75 11.39 7.51
N ASP A 275 -10.44 11.16 6.24
CA ASP A 275 -11.40 11.01 5.14
C ASP A 275 -11.83 9.54 4.90
N GLY A 276 -11.48 8.63 5.82
CA GLY A 276 -11.93 7.23 5.87
C GLY A 276 -11.12 6.27 5.00
N TYR A 277 -9.96 6.68 4.48
CA TYR A 277 -9.16 5.88 3.56
C TYR A 277 -8.12 5.04 4.29
N GLN A 278 -8.01 3.76 3.94
CA GLN A 278 -6.99 2.88 4.50
C GLN A 278 -5.65 3.06 3.77
N GLY A 279 -4.81 3.96 4.29
CA GLY A 279 -3.58 4.39 3.63
C GLY A 279 -2.35 4.34 4.52
N GLY A 280 -1.26 4.92 4.02
CA GLY A 280 -0.04 5.16 4.79
C GLY A 280 0.46 6.58 4.65
N ALA A 281 1.37 6.97 5.53
CA ALA A 281 2.09 8.22 5.32
C ALA A 281 2.71 8.24 3.90
N SER A 282 2.69 9.42 3.28
CA SER A 282 3.23 9.70 1.95
C SER A 282 4.28 10.82 2.03
N SER A 283 5.07 10.99 0.97
CA SER A 283 6.12 12.01 0.93
C SER A 283 5.53 13.41 0.90
N GLY A 284 6.05 14.29 1.74
CA GLY A 284 5.70 15.70 1.74
C GLY A 284 6.12 16.33 3.04
N TYR A 285 5.36 16.10 4.11
CA TYR A 285 5.64 16.74 5.39
C TYR A 285 5.21 15.95 6.62
N VAL A 286 5.75 16.37 7.76
CA VAL A 286 5.31 16.03 9.11
C VAL A 286 5.07 17.31 9.92
N TYR A 287 4.12 17.28 10.86
CA TYR A 287 3.92 18.35 11.85
C TYR A 287 3.42 17.82 13.19
N VAL A 288 3.57 18.64 14.23
CA VAL A 288 3.08 18.36 15.58
C VAL A 288 1.83 19.19 15.84
N PHE A 289 0.81 18.54 16.39
CA PHE A 289 -0.39 19.17 16.92
C PHE A 289 -0.41 18.99 18.44
N THR A 290 -0.79 20.02 19.20
CA THR A 290 -0.80 19.97 20.68
C THR A 290 -2.20 19.81 21.24
N ASP A 291 -2.31 19.38 22.50
CA ASP A 291 -3.57 19.41 23.27
C ASP A 291 -4.12 20.83 23.50
N GLY A 292 -3.27 21.85 23.27
CA GLY A 292 -3.66 23.26 23.26
C GLY A 292 -4.37 23.69 21.97
N GLY A 293 -4.48 22.80 20.97
CA GLY A 293 -5.10 23.08 19.68
C GLY A 293 -4.20 23.86 18.72
N THR A 294 -2.89 23.89 18.97
CA THR A 294 -1.91 24.59 18.12
C THR A 294 -1.13 23.64 17.24
N LYS A 295 -0.94 24.03 15.97
CA LYS A 295 -0.21 23.30 14.94
C LYS A 295 1.18 23.90 14.74
N SER A 296 2.22 23.08 14.63
CA SER A 296 3.56 23.55 14.26
C SER A 296 3.63 23.96 12.79
N ALA A 297 4.67 24.69 12.41
CA ALA A 297 5.07 24.71 11.01
C ALA A 297 5.35 23.27 10.54
N VAL A 298 5.02 22.98 9.28
CA VAL A 298 5.33 21.69 8.66
C VAL A 298 6.84 21.57 8.42
N GLN A 299 7.38 20.35 8.53
CA GLN A 299 8.76 20.03 8.18
C GLN A 299 8.78 19.03 7.02
N PRO A 300 9.69 19.18 6.03
CA PRO A 300 9.82 18.22 4.95
C PRO A 300 10.09 16.80 5.48
N PHE A 301 9.36 15.82 4.96
CA PHE A 301 9.55 14.41 5.30
C PHE A 301 9.29 13.57 4.06
N ALA A 302 10.24 12.70 3.70
CA ALA A 302 10.08 11.75 2.60
C ALA A 302 9.62 10.40 3.16
N VAL A 303 8.61 9.80 2.53
CA VAL A 303 8.32 8.40 2.78
C VAL A 303 9.02 7.59 1.72
N THR A 304 9.70 6.50 2.06
CA THR A 304 10.27 5.62 1.03
C THR A 304 9.16 4.79 0.40
N PHE A 305 8.55 3.91 1.19
CA PHE A 305 7.42 3.06 0.81
C PHE A 305 6.45 2.92 2.00
N SER A 306 5.24 2.43 1.71
CA SER A 306 4.22 2.12 2.72
C SER A 306 3.87 0.65 2.67
N TYR A 307 3.92 -0.03 3.82
CA TYR A 307 3.72 -1.49 3.93
C TYR A 307 2.39 -1.83 4.59
N GLY A 308 1.62 -2.73 3.99
CA GLY A 308 0.29 -3.16 4.42
C GLY A 308 0.26 -4.10 5.61
N ARG A 309 1.42 -4.62 6.07
CA ARG A 309 1.58 -5.60 7.17
C ARG A 309 1.18 -7.04 6.84
N GLU A 310 1.06 -7.36 5.56
CA GLU A 310 0.80 -8.71 5.07
C GLU A 310 1.89 -9.14 4.07
N ARG A 311 2.07 -10.44 3.84
CA ARG A 311 2.99 -10.91 2.79
C ARG A 311 2.67 -12.35 2.37
N TRP A 312 3.14 -12.75 1.21
CA TRP A 312 3.13 -14.14 0.81
C TRP A 312 4.17 -14.95 1.60
N ALA A 313 3.83 -16.19 1.96
CA ALA A 313 4.77 -17.10 2.62
C ALA A 313 5.65 -17.90 1.62
N SER A 314 5.23 -17.98 0.36
CA SER A 314 5.87 -18.71 -0.73
C SER A 314 5.69 -17.95 -2.05
N PRO A 315 6.44 -18.28 -3.12
CA PRO A 315 6.15 -17.74 -4.45
C PRO A 315 4.67 -17.81 -4.80
N ALA A 316 4.14 -16.74 -5.40
CA ALA A 316 2.73 -16.62 -5.75
C ALA A 316 2.56 -16.88 -7.24
N SER A 317 1.73 -17.86 -7.60
CA SER A 317 1.41 -18.18 -8.99
C SER A 317 0.15 -17.48 -9.42
N PHE A 318 0.12 -16.92 -10.63
CA PHE A 318 -1.06 -16.27 -11.20
C PHE A 318 -1.29 -16.68 -12.65
N SER A 319 -2.52 -16.52 -13.13
CA SER A 319 -2.86 -16.65 -14.55
C SER A 319 -3.42 -15.34 -15.09
N VAL A 320 -3.40 -15.17 -16.42
CA VAL A 320 -3.90 -13.96 -17.07
C VAL A 320 -5.06 -14.28 -18.00
N ASN A 321 -6.21 -13.65 -17.76
CA ASN A 321 -7.25 -13.55 -18.78
C ASN A 321 -7.08 -12.23 -19.54
N PRO A 322 -6.64 -12.23 -20.81
CA PRO A 322 -6.38 -11.00 -21.56
C PRO A 322 -7.64 -10.22 -21.96
N GLY A 323 -8.84 -10.78 -21.72
CA GLY A 323 -10.12 -10.15 -22.03
C GLY A 323 -10.19 -9.58 -23.46
N THR A 324 -10.75 -8.39 -23.58
CA THR A 324 -10.94 -7.68 -24.85
C THR A 324 -9.66 -7.04 -25.39
N VAL A 325 -8.61 -6.89 -24.57
CA VAL A 325 -7.31 -6.37 -24.99
C VAL A 325 -6.57 -7.39 -25.86
N GLY A 326 -6.84 -8.67 -25.66
CA GLY A 326 -6.31 -9.76 -26.47
C GLY A 326 -4.90 -10.19 -26.05
N PRO A 327 -4.31 -11.16 -26.76
CA PRO A 327 -3.15 -11.92 -26.30
C PRO A 327 -1.90 -11.09 -26.00
N ASP A 328 -1.81 -9.87 -26.54
CA ASP A 328 -0.69 -8.95 -26.29
C ASP A 328 -0.64 -8.45 -24.82
N ALA A 329 -1.74 -8.53 -24.07
CA ALA A 329 -1.76 -8.18 -22.65
C ALA A 329 -0.93 -9.15 -21.79
N ILE A 330 -0.84 -10.42 -22.18
CA ILE A 330 -0.13 -11.47 -21.42
C ILE A 330 1.36 -11.12 -21.25
N PRO A 331 2.16 -10.89 -22.31
CA PRO A 331 3.56 -10.52 -22.14
C PRO A 331 3.74 -9.17 -21.42
N ALA A 332 2.79 -8.22 -21.57
CA ALA A 332 2.84 -6.95 -20.84
C ALA A 332 2.73 -7.16 -19.32
N ILE A 333 1.80 -8.00 -18.86
CA ILE A 333 1.63 -8.33 -17.44
C ILE A 333 2.80 -9.18 -16.93
N ALA A 334 3.29 -10.13 -17.73
CA ALA A 334 4.48 -10.92 -17.40
C ALA A 334 5.74 -10.04 -17.23
N ASN A 335 5.91 -9.00 -18.05
CA ASN A 335 7.01 -8.04 -17.90
C ASN A 335 6.90 -7.23 -16.61
N ALA A 336 5.69 -6.84 -16.20
CA ALA A 336 5.46 -6.16 -14.92
C ALA A 336 5.84 -7.06 -13.72
N ALA A 337 5.40 -8.32 -13.73
CA ALA A 337 5.81 -9.31 -12.72
C ALA A 337 7.33 -9.55 -12.74
N GLY A 338 7.93 -9.65 -13.93
CA GLY A 338 9.38 -9.78 -14.12
C GLY A 338 10.17 -8.60 -13.56
N THR A 339 9.61 -7.39 -13.63
CA THR A 339 10.21 -6.17 -13.08
C THR A 339 10.28 -6.23 -11.55
N TRP A 340 9.20 -6.66 -10.88
CA TRP A 340 9.22 -6.93 -9.43
C TRP A 340 10.18 -8.05 -9.07
N ASN A 341 10.11 -9.20 -9.76
CA ASN A 341 11.00 -10.34 -9.54
C ASN A 341 12.48 -9.97 -9.68
N GLY A 342 12.83 -9.05 -10.59
CA GLY A 342 14.20 -8.57 -10.75
C GLY A 342 14.72 -7.74 -9.57
N ALA A 343 13.83 -7.13 -8.79
CA ALA A 343 14.19 -6.41 -7.57
C ALA A 343 14.26 -7.31 -6.34
N ILE A 344 13.55 -8.44 -6.36
CA ILE A 344 13.48 -9.42 -5.29
C ILE A 344 14.66 -10.39 -5.39
N PRO A 345 15.35 -10.71 -4.28
CA PRO A 345 16.35 -11.76 -4.27
C PRO A 345 15.73 -13.10 -4.68
N ALA A 346 16.26 -13.75 -5.71
CA ALA A 346 15.63 -14.91 -6.36
C ALA A 346 15.31 -16.10 -5.44
N ALA A 347 15.99 -16.21 -4.28
CA ALA A 347 15.74 -17.25 -3.30
C ALA A 347 14.61 -16.91 -2.29
N SER A 348 14.19 -15.64 -2.23
CA SER A 348 13.30 -15.15 -1.18
C SER A 348 11.83 -15.21 -1.57
N PHE A 349 11.48 -14.85 -2.82
CA PHE A 349 10.11 -14.86 -3.34
C PHE A 349 10.09 -14.62 -4.86
N SER A 350 9.03 -15.05 -5.55
CA SER A 350 8.73 -14.63 -6.91
C SER A 350 7.23 -14.66 -7.22
N LEU A 351 6.81 -13.80 -8.15
CA LEU A 351 5.55 -13.90 -8.88
C LEU A 351 5.74 -14.83 -10.09
N VAL A 352 4.90 -15.85 -10.22
CA VAL A 352 5.05 -16.91 -11.22
C VAL A 352 3.85 -16.88 -12.18
N ASP A 353 4.08 -16.36 -13.39
CA ASP A 353 3.10 -16.42 -14.47
C ASP A 353 2.90 -17.89 -14.91
N SER A 354 1.66 -18.36 -14.74
CA SER A 354 1.21 -19.72 -15.06
C SER A 354 0.55 -19.81 -16.45
N GLY A 355 0.48 -18.68 -17.17
CA GLY A 355 -0.03 -18.58 -18.52
C GLY A 355 -1.48 -18.09 -18.61
N THR A 356 -2.08 -18.31 -19.77
CA THR A 356 -3.41 -17.80 -20.10
C THR A 356 -4.52 -18.56 -19.36
N SER A 357 -5.47 -17.82 -18.81
CA SER A 357 -6.75 -18.33 -18.32
C SER A 357 -7.93 -17.78 -19.14
N THR A 358 -9.07 -18.47 -19.07
CA THR A 358 -10.37 -17.99 -19.53
C THR A 358 -11.26 -17.50 -18.39
N ASP A 359 -10.78 -17.60 -17.15
CA ASP A 359 -11.53 -17.21 -15.96
C ASP A 359 -11.70 -15.70 -15.91
N THR A 360 -12.90 -15.23 -15.59
CA THR A 360 -13.24 -13.81 -15.46
C THR A 360 -13.68 -13.45 -14.06
N ALA A 361 -13.64 -14.41 -13.13
CA ALA A 361 -14.13 -14.20 -11.78
C ALA A 361 -13.08 -13.44 -10.97
N PHE A 362 -13.39 -12.21 -10.59
CA PHE A 362 -12.67 -11.49 -9.55
C PHE A 362 -13.21 -11.94 -8.18
N GLY A 363 -12.37 -12.58 -7.38
CA GLY A 363 -12.74 -13.08 -6.07
C GLY A 363 -12.08 -14.40 -5.73
N ARG A 364 -11.96 -14.65 -4.41
CA ARG A 364 -11.34 -15.82 -3.81
C ARG A 364 -11.89 -17.15 -4.34
N ASP A 365 -11.12 -17.84 -5.17
CA ASP A 365 -11.42 -19.16 -5.70
C ASP A 365 -10.24 -20.16 -5.54
N GLY A 366 -9.17 -19.74 -4.86
CA GLY A 366 -7.93 -20.46 -4.69
C GLY A 366 -6.94 -20.26 -5.83
N ARG A 367 -7.18 -19.32 -6.75
CA ARG A 367 -6.30 -18.98 -7.85
C ARG A 367 -6.19 -17.47 -8.00
N SER A 368 -4.95 -17.00 -7.97
CA SER A 368 -4.65 -15.62 -8.32
C SER A 368 -4.83 -15.35 -9.82
N LEU A 369 -5.57 -14.29 -10.13
CA LEU A 369 -5.95 -13.93 -11.50
C LEU A 369 -5.68 -12.46 -11.82
N VAL A 370 -5.15 -12.19 -13.02
CA VAL A 370 -5.22 -10.86 -13.64
C VAL A 370 -6.23 -10.90 -14.79
N SER A 371 -7.30 -10.12 -14.72
CA SER A 371 -8.44 -10.13 -15.64
C SER A 371 -8.81 -8.73 -16.16
N PHE A 372 -9.78 -8.67 -17.08
CA PHE A 372 -10.36 -7.43 -17.60
C PHE A 372 -11.89 -7.51 -17.50
N GLY A 373 -12.49 -6.66 -16.68
CA GLY A 373 -13.93 -6.65 -16.37
C GLY A 373 -14.68 -5.44 -16.97
N PRO A 374 -15.99 -5.54 -17.22
CA PRO A 374 -16.82 -4.40 -17.62
C PRO A 374 -16.78 -3.25 -16.59
N ALA A 375 -17.01 -2.02 -17.06
CA ALA A 375 -17.08 -0.83 -16.19
C ALA A 375 -18.13 -0.93 -15.07
N SER A 376 -19.14 -1.81 -15.23
CA SER A 376 -20.16 -2.09 -14.21
C SER A 376 -19.63 -2.78 -12.96
N ASP A 377 -18.43 -3.34 -13.01
CA ASP A 377 -17.82 -4.01 -11.88
C ASP A 377 -17.17 -2.99 -10.92
N PHE A 378 -16.92 -1.78 -11.40
CA PHE A 378 -16.24 -0.71 -10.68
C PHE A 378 -17.24 0.31 -10.14
N PRO A 379 -17.18 0.67 -8.84
CA PRO A 379 -18.05 1.69 -8.25
C PRO A 379 -17.67 3.13 -8.64
N ASP A 380 -16.50 3.33 -9.26
CA ASP A 380 -16.03 4.61 -9.79
C ASP A 380 -15.51 4.39 -11.23
N PRO A 381 -16.06 5.09 -12.25
CA PRO A 381 -15.56 5.00 -13.62
C PRO A 381 -14.11 5.51 -13.77
N GLY A 382 -13.61 6.26 -12.79
CA GLY A 382 -12.23 6.67 -12.68
C GLY A 382 -11.28 5.50 -12.37
N ILE A 383 -11.71 4.42 -11.73
CA ILE A 383 -10.80 3.32 -11.40
C ILE A 383 -10.33 2.64 -12.69
N LEU A 384 -9.01 2.54 -12.88
CA LEU A 384 -8.42 1.86 -14.04
C LEU A 384 -8.31 0.36 -13.85
N ALA A 385 -7.86 -0.03 -12.68
CA ALA A 385 -7.79 -1.39 -12.23
C ALA A 385 -7.94 -1.36 -10.72
N TRP A 386 -8.31 -2.50 -10.15
CA TRP A 386 -8.27 -2.68 -8.71
C TRP A 386 -7.68 -4.03 -8.35
N THR A 387 -7.03 -4.09 -7.20
CA THR A 387 -6.50 -5.31 -6.62
C THR A 387 -7.24 -5.69 -5.34
N SER A 388 -7.49 -6.99 -5.18
CA SER A 388 -7.84 -7.60 -3.89
C SER A 388 -6.79 -8.61 -3.44
N THR A 389 -6.53 -8.66 -2.15
CA THR A 389 -5.75 -9.72 -1.51
C THR A 389 -6.58 -10.40 -0.43
N TRP A 390 -6.39 -11.70 -0.26
CA TRP A 390 -6.98 -12.48 0.83
C TRP A 390 -5.89 -13.08 1.70
N ASN A 391 -5.93 -12.76 2.99
CA ASN A 391 -4.97 -13.26 3.96
C ASN A 391 -5.62 -14.17 5.00
N ASP A 392 -4.81 -15.10 5.50
CA ASP A 392 -5.17 -15.90 6.66
C ASP A 392 -5.06 -15.09 7.96
N ALA A 393 -5.54 -15.67 9.07
CA ALA A 393 -5.46 -15.06 10.40
C ALA A 393 -4.03 -14.79 10.92
N SER A 394 -3.00 -15.29 10.22
CA SER A 394 -1.59 -15.02 10.54
C SER A 394 -1.00 -13.88 9.70
N GLY A 395 -1.80 -13.26 8.82
CA GLY A 395 -1.35 -12.20 7.92
C GLY A 395 -0.60 -12.71 6.68
N ASN A 396 -0.69 -14.01 6.37
CA ASN A 396 -0.13 -14.54 5.12
C ASN A 396 -1.12 -14.33 3.99
N ILE A 397 -0.69 -13.68 2.91
CA ILE A 397 -1.46 -13.61 1.67
C ILE A 397 -1.55 -15.02 1.09
N THR A 398 -2.77 -15.43 0.78
CA THR A 398 -3.11 -16.75 0.23
C THR A 398 -3.58 -16.67 -1.21
N GLU A 399 -4.10 -15.51 -1.61
CA GLU A 399 -4.66 -15.26 -2.93
C GLU A 399 -4.68 -13.76 -3.19
N ALA A 400 -4.61 -13.37 -4.46
CA ALA A 400 -4.74 -12.00 -4.91
C ALA A 400 -5.24 -11.97 -6.35
N ASP A 401 -6.14 -11.03 -6.63
CA ASP A 401 -6.70 -10.80 -7.96
C ASP A 401 -6.57 -9.34 -8.35
N THR A 402 -6.37 -9.09 -9.63
CA THR A 402 -6.44 -7.75 -10.22
C THR A 402 -7.41 -7.78 -11.39
N GLU A 403 -8.32 -6.82 -11.44
CA GLU A 403 -9.21 -6.64 -12.58
C GLU A 403 -9.07 -5.26 -13.19
N PHE A 404 -8.89 -5.21 -14.51
CA PHE A 404 -8.74 -3.99 -15.30
C PHE A 404 -10.09 -3.54 -15.86
N ASN A 405 -10.41 -2.26 -15.70
CA ASN A 405 -11.65 -1.66 -16.14
C ASN A 405 -11.70 -1.47 -17.66
N THR A 406 -12.53 -2.26 -18.34
CA THR A 406 -12.72 -2.18 -19.81
C THR A 406 -13.55 -0.98 -20.27
N GLY A 407 -14.04 -0.13 -19.35
CA GLY A 407 -14.52 1.21 -19.68
C GLY A 407 -13.42 2.12 -20.24
N TRP A 408 -12.16 1.76 -20.02
CA TRP A 408 -10.98 2.45 -20.55
C TRP A 408 -10.43 1.79 -21.80
N THR A 409 -9.75 2.60 -22.63
CA THR A 409 -9.06 2.09 -23.83
C THR A 409 -7.64 1.68 -23.49
N TRP A 410 -7.32 0.40 -23.63
CA TRP A 410 -6.02 -0.15 -23.27
C TRP A 410 -5.05 -0.25 -24.45
N THR A 411 -3.76 -0.09 -24.17
CA THR A 411 -2.65 -0.31 -25.12
C THR A 411 -1.49 -1.02 -24.44
N THR A 412 -0.80 -1.87 -25.18
CA THR A 412 0.47 -2.49 -24.76
C THR A 412 1.68 -1.71 -25.29
N GLY A 413 1.45 -0.76 -26.20
CA GLY A 413 2.44 0.19 -26.71
C GLY A 413 2.63 1.39 -25.77
N THR A 414 2.85 2.57 -26.34
CA THR A 414 2.92 3.83 -25.58
C THR A 414 1.53 4.44 -25.42
N ALA A 415 1.10 4.64 -24.18
CA ALA A 415 -0.11 5.37 -23.83
C ALA A 415 0.03 6.86 -24.17
N SER A 416 -1.03 7.42 -24.74
CA SER A 416 -1.20 8.84 -25.01
C SER A 416 -2.69 9.17 -25.21
N GLY A 417 -3.08 10.42 -24.91
CA GLY A 417 -4.47 10.85 -25.05
C GLY A 417 -5.41 10.03 -24.17
N SER A 418 -6.35 9.31 -24.79
CA SER A 418 -7.36 8.51 -24.09
C SER A 418 -6.96 7.03 -23.88
N THR A 419 -5.71 6.67 -24.14
CA THR A 419 -5.23 5.28 -24.00
C THR A 419 -4.45 5.08 -22.70
N THR A 420 -4.58 3.90 -22.11
CA THR A 420 -3.91 3.51 -20.86
C THR A 420 -2.95 2.34 -21.09
N ASN A 421 -1.76 2.40 -20.49
CA ASN A 421 -0.73 1.38 -20.68
C ASN A 421 -0.94 0.17 -19.76
N VAL A 422 -1.18 -1.01 -20.33
CA VAL A 422 -1.42 -2.24 -19.56
C VAL A 422 -0.26 -2.59 -18.63
N GLU A 423 0.99 -2.52 -19.10
CA GLU A 423 2.17 -2.90 -18.31
C GLU A 423 2.44 -1.91 -17.18
N ALA A 424 2.23 -0.61 -17.41
CA ALA A 424 2.43 0.40 -16.37
C ALA A 424 1.43 0.24 -15.23
N ILE A 425 0.16 -0.02 -15.56
CA ILE A 425 -0.88 -0.28 -14.55
C ILE A 425 -0.64 -1.62 -13.88
N ALA A 426 -0.39 -2.71 -14.63
CA ALA A 426 -0.04 -4.00 -14.03
C ALA A 426 1.14 -3.92 -13.07
N LEU A 427 2.15 -3.09 -13.37
CA LEU A 427 3.29 -2.89 -12.47
C LEU A 427 2.88 -2.28 -11.12
N HIS A 428 1.93 -1.33 -11.13
CA HIS A 428 1.36 -0.74 -9.92
C HIS A 428 0.52 -1.76 -9.14
N GLU A 429 -0.44 -2.39 -9.81
CA GLU A 429 -1.36 -3.38 -9.23
C GLU A 429 -0.61 -4.56 -8.57
N LEU A 430 0.42 -5.09 -9.25
CA LEU A 430 1.26 -6.15 -8.70
C LEU A 430 2.09 -5.69 -7.47
N GLY A 431 2.25 -4.39 -7.25
CA GLY A 431 2.80 -3.87 -6.01
C GLY A 431 1.86 -4.09 -4.82
N HIS A 432 0.55 -4.00 -5.03
CA HIS A 432 -0.46 -4.30 -4.02
C HIS A 432 -0.53 -5.78 -3.67
N TRP A 433 -0.30 -6.68 -4.64
CA TRP A 433 -0.09 -8.11 -4.37
C TRP A 433 1.06 -8.34 -3.39
N LEU A 434 2.04 -7.44 -3.39
CA LEU A 434 3.21 -7.51 -2.52
C LEU A 434 3.01 -6.70 -1.22
N SER A 435 1.77 -6.29 -0.92
CA SER A 435 1.37 -5.51 0.25
C SER A 435 2.04 -4.13 0.34
N LEU A 436 2.40 -3.53 -0.79
CA LEU A 436 2.71 -2.11 -0.83
C LEU A 436 1.40 -1.31 -0.92
N ARG A 437 1.28 -0.23 -0.15
CA ARG A 437 0.13 0.69 -0.21
C ARG A 437 0.43 1.88 -1.11
N ASP A 438 -0.64 2.52 -1.58
CA ASP A 438 -0.55 3.77 -2.31
C ASP A 438 0.16 4.88 -1.54
N LEU A 439 0.82 5.71 -2.33
CA LEU A 439 1.44 6.96 -1.94
C LEU A 439 0.82 8.11 -2.75
N TYR A 440 0.54 9.24 -2.10
CA TYR A 440 -0.15 10.38 -2.74
C TYR A 440 0.53 11.72 -2.47
N GLY A 441 1.83 11.71 -2.22
CA GLY A 441 2.64 12.89 -1.98
C GLY A 441 3.06 13.61 -3.26
N TRP A 442 2.62 14.85 -3.47
CA TRP A 442 3.12 15.71 -4.55
C TRP A 442 3.01 17.21 -4.23
N ALA A 443 3.00 17.55 -2.93
CA ALA A 443 2.86 18.92 -2.47
C ALA A 443 4.00 19.82 -3.02
N PRO A 444 3.71 20.99 -3.64
CA PRO A 444 4.74 21.82 -4.25
C PRO A 444 5.85 22.25 -3.27
N GLY A 445 7.10 22.07 -3.68
CA GLY A 445 8.27 22.48 -2.90
C GLY A 445 8.64 21.52 -1.75
N LEU A 446 8.03 20.35 -1.68
CA LEU A 446 8.28 19.32 -0.69
C LEU A 446 8.69 17.98 -1.35
N PRO A 447 9.21 17.01 -0.58
CA PRO A 447 9.39 15.65 -1.05
C PRO A 447 8.13 15.11 -1.74
N SER A 448 8.32 14.31 -2.80
CA SER A 448 7.25 13.85 -3.68
C SER A 448 7.38 12.35 -3.92
N ASP A 449 6.24 11.70 -4.12
CA ASP A 449 6.10 10.31 -4.53
C ASP A 449 5.99 10.15 -6.06
N VAL A 450 5.84 11.26 -6.79
CA VAL A 450 5.82 11.24 -8.26
C VAL A 450 7.06 10.53 -8.81
N GLY A 451 6.84 9.53 -9.65
CA GLY A 451 7.88 8.68 -10.23
C GLY A 451 8.11 7.36 -9.52
N LYS A 452 7.50 7.15 -8.34
CA LYS A 452 7.37 5.83 -7.72
C LYS A 452 6.24 5.06 -8.38
N VAL A 453 6.40 3.74 -8.48
CA VAL A 453 5.36 2.87 -9.04
C VAL A 453 4.11 2.91 -8.16
N MET A 454 4.25 2.92 -6.84
CA MET A 454 3.11 2.97 -5.90
C MET A 454 2.52 4.37 -5.72
N PHE A 455 2.79 5.32 -6.62
CA PHE A 455 2.10 6.60 -6.61
C PHE A 455 0.69 6.41 -7.19
N GLY A 456 -0.35 6.53 -6.36
CA GLY A 456 -1.74 6.15 -6.69
C GLY A 456 -2.46 7.09 -7.66
N TYR A 457 -1.74 7.99 -8.34
CA TYR A 457 -2.29 8.81 -9.41
C TYR A 457 -1.51 8.60 -10.70
N ASN A 458 -2.19 8.24 -11.79
CA ASN A 458 -1.62 8.13 -13.13
C ASN A 458 -2.02 9.28 -14.07
N GLY A 459 -1.09 9.73 -14.92
CA GLY A 459 -1.44 10.56 -16.06
C GLY A 459 -0.36 11.52 -16.53
N ALA A 460 -0.56 12.12 -17.70
CA ALA A 460 0.43 12.98 -18.36
C ALA A 460 0.99 14.09 -17.47
N GLN A 461 0.18 14.65 -16.56
CA GLN A 461 0.61 15.72 -15.66
C GLN A 461 1.68 15.28 -14.66
N PHE A 462 1.71 13.98 -14.33
CA PHE A 462 2.72 13.36 -13.45
C PHE A 462 3.82 12.64 -14.24
N GLY A 463 3.64 12.47 -15.56
CA GLY A 463 4.62 11.83 -16.44
C GLY A 463 4.74 10.32 -16.26
N ASN A 464 3.73 9.65 -15.66
CA ASN A 464 3.78 8.24 -15.29
C ASN A 464 2.82 7.33 -16.08
N GLU A 465 2.20 7.81 -17.16
CA GLU A 465 1.32 7.02 -18.06
C GLU A 465 2.00 5.77 -18.64
N ASN A 466 3.32 5.77 -18.69
CA ASN A 466 4.14 4.71 -19.24
C ASN A 466 5.27 4.29 -18.27
N LEU A 467 5.07 4.48 -16.96
CA LEU A 467 6.06 4.13 -15.93
C LEU A 467 6.17 2.61 -15.78
N LYS A 468 7.27 2.04 -16.26
CA LYS A 468 7.53 0.58 -16.28
C LYS A 468 8.79 0.19 -15.48
N THR A 469 9.33 1.12 -14.70
CA THR A 469 10.59 0.94 -13.97
C THR A 469 10.39 1.28 -12.51
N LEU A 470 10.87 0.43 -11.62
CA LEU A 470 10.83 0.67 -10.19
C LEU A 470 11.70 1.86 -9.80
N HIS A 471 11.17 2.71 -8.94
CA HIS A 471 11.96 3.69 -8.22
C HIS A 471 12.82 2.99 -7.16
N ALA A 472 13.91 3.63 -6.72
CA ALA A 472 14.77 3.09 -5.66
C ALA A 472 13.98 2.78 -4.36
N ALA A 473 12.92 3.54 -4.12
CA ALA A 473 12.06 3.36 -2.96
C ALA A 473 11.12 2.14 -3.08
N ASP A 474 10.64 1.84 -4.29
CA ASP A 474 9.87 0.61 -4.57
C ASP A 474 10.77 -0.62 -4.36
N ILE A 475 12.02 -0.56 -4.84
CA ILE A 475 13.05 -1.60 -4.64
C ILE A 475 13.36 -1.77 -3.14
N ALA A 476 13.53 -0.66 -2.41
CA ALA A 476 13.77 -0.70 -0.97
C ALA A 476 12.59 -1.34 -0.21
N GLY A 477 11.36 -1.03 -0.62
CA GLY A 477 10.15 -1.62 -0.07
C GLY A 477 10.10 -3.12 -0.27
N ILE A 478 10.25 -3.57 -1.51
CA ILE A 478 10.10 -5.00 -1.78
C ILE A 478 11.24 -5.83 -1.18
N ARG A 479 12.46 -5.29 -1.09
CA ARG A 479 13.58 -5.94 -0.38
C ARG A 479 13.46 -5.89 1.13
N TRP A 480 12.67 -4.98 1.68
CA TRP A 480 12.36 -5.00 3.11
C TRP A 480 11.35 -6.12 3.41
N ILE A 481 10.36 -6.32 2.54
CA ILE A 481 9.31 -7.36 2.69
C ILE A 481 9.90 -8.77 2.42
N TYR A 482 10.70 -8.89 1.37
CA TYR A 482 11.40 -10.10 0.96
C TYR A 482 12.92 -9.86 0.96
N PRO A 483 13.57 -9.84 2.14
CA PRO A 483 14.99 -9.58 2.25
C PRO A 483 15.83 -10.71 1.66
N ASP A 484 17.10 -10.41 1.38
CA ASP A 484 18.09 -11.44 1.09
C ASP A 484 18.10 -12.49 2.20
N ALA A 485 18.23 -13.76 1.82
CA ALA A 485 18.56 -14.78 2.80
C ALA A 485 19.87 -14.38 3.52
N PRO A 486 19.98 -14.59 4.84
CA PRO A 486 21.21 -14.27 5.55
C PRO A 486 22.39 -15.05 4.92
N PRO A 487 23.58 -14.43 4.79
CA PRO A 487 24.72 -15.09 4.16
C PRO A 487 25.10 -16.35 4.92
N LEU A 488 25.64 -17.35 4.21
CA LEU A 488 26.04 -18.60 4.84
C LEU A 488 27.08 -18.32 5.93
N SER A 489 26.81 -18.76 7.15
CA SER A 489 27.67 -18.56 8.30
C SER A 489 27.74 -19.82 9.16
N VAL A 490 28.83 -20.00 9.91
CA VAL A 490 28.95 -21.06 10.93
C VAL A 490 29.44 -20.41 12.20
N THR A 491 28.63 -20.47 13.26
CA THR A 491 28.88 -19.76 14.52
C THR A 491 29.34 -20.68 15.63
N SER A 492 28.86 -21.93 15.68
CA SER A 492 29.28 -22.90 16.71
C SER A 492 29.05 -24.36 16.32
N ILE A 493 29.73 -25.28 17.00
CA ILE A 493 29.57 -26.73 16.86
C ILE A 493 29.54 -27.42 18.23
N ALA A 494 28.59 -28.34 18.43
CA ALA A 494 28.43 -29.13 19.64
C ALA A 494 28.31 -30.63 19.33
N PRO A 495 29.16 -31.50 19.91
CA PRO A 495 30.32 -31.17 20.75
C PRO A 495 31.47 -30.54 19.93
N ARG A 496 32.29 -29.71 20.58
CA ARG A 496 33.42 -28.99 19.95
C ARG A 496 34.69 -29.82 19.73
N GLY A 497 34.60 -31.14 19.85
CA GLY A 497 35.75 -32.02 19.71
C GLY A 497 35.43 -33.49 19.97
N GLY A 498 36.38 -34.36 19.62
CA GLY A 498 36.28 -35.78 19.91
C GLY A 498 37.58 -36.56 19.68
N PRO A 499 37.64 -37.80 20.18
CA PRO A 499 38.82 -38.63 20.06
C PRO A 499 38.98 -39.18 18.63
N ARG A 500 40.20 -39.13 18.10
CA ARG A 500 40.53 -39.78 16.81
C ARG A 500 40.22 -41.28 16.85
N GLY A 501 39.81 -41.85 15.72
CA GLY A 501 39.37 -43.25 15.60
C GLY A 501 37.92 -43.51 16.06
N ARG A 502 37.13 -42.46 16.33
CA ARG A 502 35.71 -42.55 16.72
C ARG A 502 34.85 -41.67 15.83
N THR A 503 33.57 -42.03 15.71
CA THR A 503 32.54 -41.18 15.11
C THR A 503 31.91 -40.31 16.19
N VAL A 504 31.85 -39.01 15.95
CA VAL A 504 31.27 -38.02 16.87
C VAL A 504 29.93 -37.55 16.32
N ALA A 505 28.87 -37.72 17.11
CA ALA A 505 27.55 -37.18 16.80
C ALA A 505 27.52 -35.67 17.11
N VAL A 506 27.39 -34.85 16.07
CA VAL A 506 27.19 -33.41 16.18
C VAL A 506 25.69 -33.15 16.29
N THR A 507 25.27 -32.69 17.46
CA THR A 507 23.86 -32.41 17.79
C THR A 507 23.49 -30.95 17.61
N GLY A 508 24.47 -30.06 17.39
CA GLY A 508 24.21 -28.64 17.18
C GLY A 508 25.37 -27.96 16.45
N LEU A 509 25.33 -27.99 15.12
CA LEU A 509 26.11 -27.09 14.27
C LEU A 509 25.22 -25.88 13.96
N ALA A 510 25.53 -24.72 14.56
CA ALA A 510 24.74 -23.51 14.42
C ALA A 510 25.38 -22.51 13.47
N GLY A 511 24.55 -21.70 12.81
CA GLY A 511 24.95 -20.70 11.83
C GLY A 511 23.73 -20.05 11.20
N ASP A 512 23.88 -19.53 9.99
CA ASP A 512 22.81 -18.96 9.18
C ASP A 512 22.97 -19.41 7.73
N GLY A 513 21.88 -19.35 6.97
CA GLY A 513 21.89 -19.62 5.53
C GLY A 513 22.09 -21.10 5.15
N PHE A 514 21.84 -22.06 6.04
CA PHE A 514 21.96 -23.48 5.70
C PHE A 514 20.86 -23.95 4.76
N GLU A 515 21.23 -24.53 3.63
CA GLU A 515 20.29 -25.05 2.63
C GLU A 515 20.22 -26.58 2.68
N THR A 516 19.02 -27.15 2.49
CA THR A 516 18.85 -28.60 2.36
C THR A 516 19.81 -29.18 1.32
N GLY A 517 20.60 -30.17 1.72
CA GLY A 517 21.67 -30.75 0.89
C GLY A 517 23.06 -30.18 1.18
N ALA A 518 23.19 -29.25 2.13
CA ALA A 518 24.49 -28.79 2.63
C ALA A 518 25.39 -29.95 3.08
N THR A 519 26.70 -29.77 2.92
CA THR A 519 27.73 -30.72 3.38
C THR A 519 28.57 -30.08 4.48
N VAL A 520 29.09 -30.92 5.39
CA VAL A 520 29.98 -30.49 6.48
C VAL A 520 31.29 -31.26 6.36
N ALA A 521 32.43 -30.58 6.52
CA ALA A 521 33.73 -31.22 6.59
C ALA A 521 34.63 -30.55 7.62
N LEU A 522 35.53 -31.32 8.23
CA LEU A 522 36.67 -30.77 8.95
C LEU A 522 37.84 -30.59 8.00
N ARG A 523 38.44 -29.40 8.02
CA ARG A 523 39.61 -29.08 7.22
C ARG A 523 40.77 -28.62 8.09
N ARG A 524 41.98 -28.97 7.65
CA ARG A 524 43.22 -28.49 8.25
C ARG A 524 44.33 -28.53 7.21
N PRO A 525 45.17 -27.49 7.09
CA PRO A 525 46.34 -27.52 6.22
C PRO A 525 47.25 -28.73 6.52
N GLY A 526 47.62 -29.47 5.47
CA GLY A 526 48.52 -30.62 5.57
C GLY A 526 47.87 -31.94 6.02
N ALA A 527 46.53 -32.00 6.10
CA ALA A 527 45.78 -33.23 6.38
C ALA A 527 44.63 -33.41 5.37
N PRO A 528 44.20 -34.65 5.06
CA PRO A 528 43.02 -34.88 4.25
C PRO A 528 41.75 -34.39 4.96
N ASP A 529 40.80 -33.87 4.19
CA ASP A 529 39.48 -33.45 4.68
C ASP A 529 38.74 -34.62 5.33
N ILE A 530 38.08 -34.36 6.47
CA ILE A 530 37.20 -35.34 7.12
C ILE A 530 35.75 -34.94 6.81
N SER A 531 35.14 -35.61 5.84
CA SER A 531 33.74 -35.38 5.47
C SER A 531 32.80 -35.94 6.54
N ALA A 532 31.84 -35.12 6.97
CA ALA A 532 30.75 -35.58 7.80
C ALA A 532 29.81 -36.53 7.01
N THR A 533 29.10 -37.37 7.74
CA THR A 533 28.07 -38.27 7.24
C THR A 533 26.75 -37.99 7.94
N GLY A 534 25.62 -38.42 7.37
CA GLY A 534 24.30 -38.20 7.98
C GLY A 534 23.97 -36.72 8.21
N VAL A 535 24.44 -35.83 7.33
CA VAL A 535 24.20 -34.38 7.43
C VAL A 535 22.71 -34.12 7.22
N THR A 536 22.06 -33.54 8.24
CA THR A 536 20.65 -33.14 8.22
C THR A 536 20.55 -31.67 8.59
N VAL A 537 20.05 -30.86 7.66
CA VAL A 537 19.70 -29.46 7.91
C VAL A 537 18.34 -29.46 8.60
N VAL A 538 18.33 -29.10 9.89
CA VAL A 538 17.11 -29.07 10.72
C VAL A 538 16.33 -27.78 10.48
N SER A 539 17.06 -26.69 10.26
CA SER A 539 16.55 -25.36 9.87
C SER A 539 17.65 -24.60 9.14
N PRO A 540 17.37 -23.43 8.54
CA PRO A 540 18.40 -22.55 7.99
C PRO A 540 19.50 -22.12 8.97
N THR A 541 19.34 -22.39 10.27
CA THR A 541 20.28 -22.03 11.33
C THR A 541 20.87 -23.22 12.09
N ALA A 542 20.48 -24.46 11.76
CA ALA A 542 20.91 -25.64 12.49
C ALA A 542 21.14 -26.87 11.59
N ILE A 543 22.30 -27.50 11.77
CA ILE A 543 22.66 -28.79 11.17
C ILE A 543 22.97 -29.81 12.28
N THR A 544 22.59 -31.07 12.03
CA THR A 544 23.09 -32.24 12.76
C THR A 544 23.86 -33.15 11.80
N CYS A 545 24.92 -33.81 12.28
CA CYS A 545 25.71 -34.72 11.45
C CYS A 545 26.56 -35.69 12.29
N GLN A 546 27.31 -36.56 11.61
CA GLN A 546 28.26 -37.48 12.21
C GLN A 546 29.65 -37.20 11.64
N LEU A 547 30.65 -37.00 12.50
CA LEU A 547 32.05 -36.79 12.11
C LEU A 547 32.85 -38.08 12.34
N PRO A 548 33.14 -38.87 11.30
CA PRO A 548 33.96 -40.08 11.43
C PRO A 548 35.45 -39.68 11.49
N LEU A 549 36.01 -39.52 12.69
CA LEU A 549 37.40 -39.11 12.87
C LEU A 549 38.34 -40.30 12.62
N PRO A 550 39.20 -40.30 11.58
CA PRO A 550 40.14 -41.39 11.32
C PRO A 550 41.12 -41.61 12.48
N ALA A 551 41.65 -42.84 12.63
CA ALA A 551 42.58 -43.18 13.71
C ALA A 551 43.94 -42.44 13.60
N ASP A 552 44.31 -42.06 12.39
CA ASP A 552 45.51 -41.31 12.02
C ASP A 552 45.28 -39.80 11.92
N ALA A 553 44.05 -39.32 12.16
CA ALA A 553 43.74 -37.89 12.14
C ALA A 553 44.66 -37.10 13.09
N PRO A 554 45.36 -36.07 12.60
CA PRO A 554 46.18 -35.21 13.45
C PRO A 554 45.38 -34.58 14.60
N ALA A 555 45.89 -34.73 15.82
CA ALA A 555 45.34 -34.04 16.98
C ALA A 555 45.55 -32.52 16.87
N GLY A 556 44.65 -31.76 17.49
CA GLY A 556 44.64 -30.30 17.47
C GLY A 556 43.36 -29.72 16.84
N PRO A 557 43.35 -28.40 16.59
CA PRO A 557 42.20 -27.71 16.01
C PRO A 557 42.02 -28.05 14.53
N TRP A 558 40.77 -28.12 14.12
CA TRP A 558 40.29 -28.26 12.76
C TRP A 558 39.23 -27.21 12.49
N ASP A 559 39.23 -26.69 11.27
CA ASP A 559 38.21 -25.78 10.78
C ASP A 559 36.95 -26.58 10.43
N VAL A 560 35.79 -26.09 10.83
CA VAL A 560 34.51 -26.67 10.41
C VAL A 560 34.03 -25.90 9.20
N VAL A 561 33.87 -26.59 8.07
CA VAL A 561 33.45 -25.97 6.81
C VAL A 561 32.09 -26.52 6.40
N VAL A 562 31.14 -25.62 6.18
CA VAL A 562 29.83 -25.93 5.58
C VAL A 562 29.84 -25.47 4.13
N THR A 563 29.32 -26.30 3.22
CA THR A 563 29.14 -25.96 1.79
C THR A 563 27.70 -26.23 1.38
N ASN A 564 26.98 -25.21 0.91
CA ASN A 564 25.63 -25.35 0.37
C ASN A 564 25.66 -25.92 -1.06
N PRO A 565 24.54 -26.46 -1.58
CA PRO A 565 24.44 -26.98 -2.95
C PRO A 565 24.85 -25.99 -4.04
N GLY A 566 24.61 -24.69 -3.83
CA GLY A 566 25.04 -23.61 -4.72
C GLY A 566 26.55 -23.33 -4.74
N GLY A 567 27.32 -23.99 -3.87
CA GLY A 567 28.78 -23.87 -3.79
C GLY A 567 29.31 -22.81 -2.83
N GLU A 568 28.43 -22.02 -2.19
CA GLU A 568 28.79 -21.10 -1.11
C GLU A 568 29.40 -21.86 0.07
N ARG A 569 30.40 -21.26 0.74
CA ARG A 569 31.10 -21.88 1.87
C ARG A 569 31.24 -20.93 3.05
N ALA A 570 31.01 -21.46 4.25
CA ALA A 570 31.36 -20.80 5.50
C ALA A 570 32.30 -21.67 6.33
N THR A 571 33.18 -21.01 7.08
CA THR A 571 34.22 -21.67 7.88
C THR A 571 34.21 -21.16 9.31
N LEU A 572 34.04 -22.06 10.28
CA LEU A 572 34.34 -21.82 11.68
C LEU A 572 35.78 -22.26 11.95
N SER A 573 36.70 -21.30 11.94
CA SER A 573 38.14 -21.55 12.12
C SER A 573 38.44 -22.14 13.50
N GLY A 574 39.16 -23.26 13.55
CA GLY A 574 39.48 -23.97 14.79
C GLY A 574 38.28 -24.42 15.61
N GLY A 575 37.09 -24.52 14.99
CA GLY A 575 35.83 -24.80 15.67
C GLY A 575 35.73 -26.19 16.31
N PHE A 576 36.54 -27.15 15.85
CA PHE A 576 36.51 -28.52 16.33
C PHE A 576 37.90 -29.02 16.71
N THR A 577 38.04 -29.68 17.86
CA THR A 577 39.33 -30.23 18.33
C THR A 577 39.35 -31.75 18.27
N VAL A 578 40.28 -32.31 17.50
CA VAL A 578 40.57 -33.76 17.52
C VAL A 578 41.62 -34.02 18.61
N PHE A 579 41.40 -35.00 19.48
CA PHE A 579 42.37 -35.38 20.51
C PHE A 579 42.70 -36.87 20.48
N VAL A 580 43.85 -37.22 21.05
CA VAL A 580 44.24 -38.63 21.23
C VAL A 580 43.55 -39.15 22.49
N PRO A 581 42.84 -40.30 22.45
CA PRO A 581 42.24 -40.86 23.65
C PRO A 581 43.33 -41.28 24.66
N GLU A 582 43.17 -40.89 25.92
CA GLU A 582 44.06 -41.32 27.01
C GLU A 582 43.96 -42.83 27.18
N THR A 583 45.11 -43.51 27.15
CA THR A 583 45.18 -44.95 27.42
C THR A 583 45.55 -45.13 28.89
N TYR A 584 44.56 -45.41 29.74
CA TYR A 584 44.82 -45.84 31.11
C TYR A 584 45.21 -47.32 31.11
N VAL A 585 46.48 -47.62 31.35
CA VAL A 585 46.93 -48.98 31.64
C VAL A 585 46.83 -49.16 33.15
N PHE A 586 45.87 -49.96 33.62
CA PHE A 586 45.86 -50.39 35.02
C PHE A 586 47.02 -51.36 35.23
N VAL A 587 48.06 -50.92 35.92
CA VAL A 587 49.13 -51.80 36.39
C VAL A 587 48.60 -52.46 37.67
N GLY A 588 48.30 -53.76 37.57
CA GLY A 588 47.81 -54.59 38.68
C GLY A 588 48.90 -55.02 39.63
#